data_AF-A0A1G1Y3F8-F1
#
_entry.id   AF-A0A1G1Y3F8-F1
#
_cell.length_a   1.000
_cell.length_b   1.000
_cell.length_c   1.000
_cell.angle_alpha   90.00
_cell.angle_beta   90.00
_cell.angle_gamma   90.00
#
_symmetry.space_group_name_H-M   'P 1'
#
loop_
_entity.id
_entity.type
_entity.pdbx_description
1 polymer ?
#
loop_
_entity_poly.entity_id
_entity_poly.type
_entity_poly.pdbx_seq_one_letter_code
_entity_poly.pdbx_strand_id
1 'polypeptide(L)'
;MIGNSKKLQKHKNTKTRNQTGFTLMEILVVLAIFSLLDLVIVDVYLLAIRAQRQTSFRQKTLSNIRYTMEVIAQQVRTSEVDYTHSYDEDGDSGIAGPEKSLALKDPDGNKIVYRFNNLTKEIQVESGGQIYPLTNSNELEVVGLDFYINPPRDPFLEERCNRNSGLDNPFVCQDSAIKCSICPDEPQDCTLCSVNPDDLNCVQEDLAQGFCECDSDDDCRTGYCDSDEGLCLPANQQPRVTVALAFTSKGIKAEQQKTVFLQTTVSSRVYRR
;
A
#
# COMPACT_ATOMS: atom_id res chain seq x y z
N MET A 1 25.22 -56.39 -90.65
CA MET A 1 23.78 -56.24 -90.97
C MET A 1 23.17 -55.25 -89.99
N ILE A 2 22.72 -54.12 -90.51
CA ILE A 2 21.31 -53.66 -90.46
C ILE A 2 20.90 -53.27 -89.02
N GLY A 3 20.53 -52.04 -88.70
CA GLY A 3 20.15 -50.91 -89.53
C GLY A 3 19.49 -49.88 -88.62
N ASN A 4 19.82 -48.62 -88.85
CA ASN A 4 19.23 -47.45 -88.22
C ASN A 4 17.70 -47.48 -88.23
N SER A 5 17.08 -47.00 -87.15
CA SER A 5 15.76 -46.37 -87.20
C SER A 5 15.64 -45.37 -86.06
N LYS A 6 16.12 -44.14 -86.34
CA LYS A 6 15.83 -42.95 -85.56
C LYS A 6 14.33 -42.67 -85.66
N LYS A 7 13.56 -42.84 -84.58
CA LYS A 7 12.24 -42.20 -84.48
C LYS A 7 12.42 -40.79 -83.95
N LEU A 8 12.34 -39.82 -84.87
CA LEU A 8 12.13 -38.41 -84.56
C LEU A 8 10.84 -38.27 -83.74
N GLN A 9 10.96 -37.92 -82.47
CA GLN A 9 9.84 -37.37 -81.72
C GLN A 9 9.69 -35.90 -82.11
N LYS A 10 8.62 -35.63 -82.85
CA LYS A 10 8.22 -34.31 -83.34
C LYS A 10 7.72 -33.50 -82.13
N HIS A 11 8.57 -32.67 -81.53
CA HIS A 11 8.14 -31.68 -80.55
C HIS A 11 7.12 -30.75 -81.21
N LYS A 12 5.84 -30.87 -80.82
CA LYS A 12 4.81 -29.88 -81.13
C LYS A 12 5.18 -28.59 -80.40
N ASN A 13 5.70 -27.64 -81.15
CA ASN A 13 6.00 -26.29 -80.68
C ASN A 13 4.67 -25.53 -80.56
N THR A 14 3.95 -25.70 -79.46
CA THR A 14 2.79 -24.86 -79.12
C THR A 14 3.30 -23.50 -78.70
N LYS A 15 3.43 -22.60 -79.69
CA LYS A 15 3.78 -21.20 -79.47
C LYS A 15 2.55 -20.50 -78.87
N THR A 16 2.38 -20.57 -77.56
CA THR A 16 1.45 -19.70 -76.82
C THR A 16 2.00 -18.29 -76.86
N ARG A 17 1.54 -17.49 -77.82
CA ARG A 17 1.86 -16.06 -77.90
C ARG A 17 0.99 -15.32 -76.89
N ASN A 18 1.37 -15.35 -75.61
CA ASN A 18 0.84 -14.41 -74.62
C ASN A 18 1.62 -13.10 -74.76
N GLN A 19 1.23 -12.29 -75.74
CA GLN A 19 1.66 -10.90 -75.82
C GLN A 19 0.56 -10.02 -75.26
N THR A 20 0.49 -9.97 -73.93
CA THR A 20 -0.29 -9.00 -73.19
C THR A 20 0.68 -8.00 -72.59
N GLY A 21 0.95 -6.92 -73.33
CA GLY A 21 1.64 -5.75 -72.81
C GLY A 21 0.61 -4.81 -72.19
N PHE A 22 0.88 -4.31 -70.99
CA PHE A 22 0.07 -3.25 -70.38
C PHE A 22 0.26 -1.95 -71.14
N THR A 23 -0.82 -1.19 -71.29
CA THR A 23 -0.70 0.15 -71.88
C THR A 23 -0.02 1.09 -70.88
N LEU A 24 0.65 2.13 -71.39
CA LEU A 24 1.27 3.14 -70.53
C LEU A 24 0.23 3.77 -69.57
N MET A 25 -1.00 3.97 -70.05
CA MET A 25 -2.09 4.52 -69.23
C MET A 25 -2.51 3.56 -68.10
N GLU A 26 -2.50 2.26 -68.34
CA GLU A 26 -2.86 1.24 -67.36
C GLU A 26 -1.84 1.18 -66.20
N ILE A 27 -0.54 1.29 -66.51
CA ILE A 27 0.51 1.39 -65.50
C ILE A 27 0.36 2.68 -64.66
N LEU A 28 0.01 3.81 -65.27
CA LEU A 28 -0.20 5.06 -64.53
C LEU A 28 -1.37 4.97 -63.55
N VAL A 29 -2.48 4.36 -63.96
CA VAL A 29 -3.65 4.16 -63.07
C VAL A 29 -3.30 3.24 -61.92
N VAL A 30 -2.58 2.14 -62.18
CA VAL A 30 -2.15 1.21 -61.12
C VAL A 30 -1.22 1.89 -60.12
N LEU A 31 -0.25 2.69 -60.58
CA LEU A 31 0.64 3.44 -59.69
C LEU A 31 -0.11 4.48 -58.85
N ALA A 32 -1.09 5.16 -59.44
CA ALA A 32 -1.94 6.11 -58.71
C ALA A 32 -2.77 5.40 -57.62
N ILE A 33 -3.37 4.25 -57.91
CA ILE A 33 -4.16 3.51 -56.92
C ILE A 33 -3.26 2.90 -55.85
N PHE A 34 -2.12 2.32 -56.24
CA PHE A 34 -1.19 1.70 -55.30
C PHE A 34 -0.60 2.73 -54.33
N SER A 35 -0.18 3.89 -54.84
CA SER A 35 0.32 4.98 -53.98
C SER A 35 -0.74 5.50 -53.01
N LEU A 36 -2.03 5.58 -53.41
CA LEU A 36 -3.12 5.94 -52.51
C LEU A 36 -3.31 4.89 -51.40
N LEU A 37 -3.20 3.61 -51.72
CA LEU A 37 -3.30 2.53 -50.73
C LEU A 37 -2.14 2.55 -49.73
N ASP A 38 -0.90 2.78 -50.20
CA ASP A 38 0.27 2.87 -49.32
C ASP A 38 0.13 4.00 -48.30
N LEU A 39 -0.43 5.16 -48.69
CA LEU A 39 -0.68 6.27 -47.76
C LEU A 39 -1.65 5.88 -46.65
N VAL A 40 -2.72 5.17 -46.97
CA VAL A 40 -3.69 4.69 -45.97
C VAL A 40 -3.04 3.68 -45.01
N ILE A 41 -2.23 2.76 -45.54
CA ILE A 41 -1.53 1.76 -44.72
C ILE A 41 -0.56 2.43 -43.75
N VAL A 42 0.22 3.42 -44.22
CA VAL A 42 1.16 4.16 -43.37
C VAL A 42 0.42 4.91 -42.25
N ASP A 43 -0.71 5.54 -42.53
CA ASP A 43 -1.48 6.25 -41.50
C ASP A 43 -2.01 5.28 -40.42
N VAL A 44 -2.60 4.16 -40.83
CA VAL A 44 -3.06 3.11 -39.90
C VAL A 44 -1.90 2.60 -39.05
N TYR A 45 -0.73 2.38 -39.65
CA TYR A 45 0.47 1.95 -38.93
C TYR A 45 0.94 3.00 -37.91
N LEU A 46 0.94 4.29 -38.27
CA LEU A 46 1.30 5.37 -37.36
C LEU A 46 0.31 5.49 -36.19
N LEU A 47 -0.98 5.32 -36.44
CA LEU A 47 -2.01 5.27 -35.40
C LEU A 47 -1.76 4.10 -34.43
N ALA A 48 -1.44 2.91 -34.97
CA ALA A 48 -1.12 1.73 -34.16
C ALA A 48 0.11 1.95 -33.27
N ILE A 49 1.20 2.55 -33.79
CA ILE A 49 2.40 2.87 -32.99
C ILE A 49 2.07 3.82 -31.85
N ARG A 50 1.27 4.86 -32.10
CA ARG A 50 0.87 5.83 -31.07
C ARG A 50 0.07 5.15 -29.96
N ALA A 51 -0.90 4.31 -30.35
CA ALA A 51 -1.71 3.55 -29.40
C ALA A 51 -0.87 2.56 -28.57
N GLN A 52 0.09 1.88 -29.19
CA GLN A 52 1.01 0.97 -28.51
C GLN A 52 1.89 1.71 -27.50
N ARG A 53 2.51 2.83 -27.89
CA ARG A 53 3.36 3.65 -26.99
C ARG A 53 2.58 4.14 -25.77
N GLN A 54 1.34 4.62 -25.97
CA GLN A 54 0.49 5.06 -24.88
C GLN A 54 0.16 3.90 -23.92
N THR A 55 -0.11 2.71 -24.46
CA THR A 55 -0.39 1.52 -23.66
C THR A 55 0.83 1.07 -22.87
N SER A 56 2.02 1.01 -23.48
CA SER A 56 3.27 0.66 -22.79
C SER A 56 3.57 1.63 -21.66
N PHE A 57 3.37 2.93 -21.86
CA PHE A 57 3.59 3.93 -20.82
C PHE A 57 2.63 3.75 -19.64
N ARG A 58 1.33 3.56 -19.90
CA ARG A 58 0.34 3.26 -18.85
C ARG A 58 0.67 2.01 -18.05
N GLN A 59 1.09 0.94 -18.73
CA GLN A 59 1.49 -0.30 -18.08
C GLN A 59 2.73 -0.11 -17.20
N LYS A 60 3.74 0.63 -17.68
CA LYS A 60 4.93 0.97 -16.90
C LYS A 60 4.57 1.76 -15.64
N THR A 61 3.78 2.82 -15.77
CA THR A 61 3.36 3.62 -14.61
C THR A 61 2.56 2.79 -13.60
N LEU A 62 1.61 1.98 -14.06
CA LEU A 62 0.83 1.10 -13.18
C LEU A 62 1.70 0.06 -12.48
N SER A 63 2.69 -0.50 -13.18
CA SER A 63 3.65 -1.43 -12.58
C SER A 63 4.50 -0.77 -11.50
N ASN A 64 5.00 0.45 -11.75
CA ASN A 64 5.79 1.21 -10.79
C ASN A 64 4.99 1.48 -9.51
N ILE A 65 3.73 1.92 -9.65
CA ILE A 65 2.86 2.16 -8.49
C ILE A 65 2.53 0.87 -7.74
N ARG A 66 2.24 -0.23 -8.44
CA ARG A 66 2.00 -1.53 -7.79
C ARG A 66 3.22 -1.99 -6.99
N TYR A 67 4.42 -1.77 -7.52
CA TYR A 67 5.65 -2.05 -6.78
C TYR A 67 5.74 -1.18 -5.52
N THR A 68 5.51 0.13 -5.61
CA THR A 68 5.51 1.01 -4.43
C THR A 68 4.49 0.57 -3.37
N MET A 69 3.27 0.21 -3.79
CA MET A 69 2.23 -0.31 -2.90
C MET A 69 2.63 -1.63 -2.25
N GLU A 70 3.32 -2.52 -2.99
CA GLU A 70 3.83 -3.77 -2.41
C GLU A 70 4.97 -3.52 -1.43
N VAL A 71 5.85 -2.54 -1.67
CA VAL A 71 6.90 -2.16 -0.70
C VAL A 71 6.28 -1.68 0.61
N ILE A 72 5.28 -0.78 0.54
CA ILE A 72 4.56 -0.31 1.74
C ILE A 72 3.85 -1.49 2.42
N ALA A 73 3.15 -2.33 1.65
CA ALA A 73 2.47 -3.51 2.16
C ALA A 73 3.42 -4.48 2.86
N GLN A 74 4.59 -4.74 2.28
CA GLN A 74 5.61 -5.59 2.87
C GLN A 74 6.10 -5.00 4.19
N GLN A 75 6.37 -3.70 4.23
CA GLN A 75 6.81 -3.04 5.46
C GLN A 75 5.74 -3.12 6.56
N VAL A 76 4.46 -2.90 6.24
CA VAL A 76 3.35 -3.07 7.20
C VAL A 76 3.30 -4.50 7.76
N ARG A 77 3.63 -5.53 6.97
CA ARG A 77 3.62 -6.92 7.44
C ARG A 77 4.76 -7.22 8.40
N THR A 78 5.93 -6.62 8.19
CA THR A 78 7.16 -6.94 8.95
C THR A 78 7.42 -6.00 10.12
N SER A 79 6.77 -4.84 10.13
CA SER A 79 6.94 -3.80 11.15
C SER A 79 5.68 -3.63 12.00
N GLU A 80 5.86 -2.99 13.15
CA GLU A 80 4.79 -2.56 14.03
C GLU A 80 4.32 -1.15 13.65
N VAL A 81 3.04 -0.84 13.82
CA VAL A 81 2.55 0.53 13.63
C VAL A 81 3.03 1.39 14.80
N ASP A 82 3.60 2.55 14.51
CA ASP A 82 4.02 3.49 15.54
C ASP A 82 2.84 4.33 16.03
N TYR A 83 2.07 3.80 16.99
CA TYR A 83 0.95 4.49 17.64
C TYR A 83 1.37 5.72 18.46
N THR A 84 2.67 5.91 18.72
CA THR A 84 3.20 7.09 19.42
C THR A 84 3.54 8.25 18.48
N HIS A 85 3.42 8.04 17.17
CA HIS A 85 3.60 9.11 16.20
C HIS A 85 2.45 10.13 16.29
N SER A 86 2.77 11.41 16.14
CA SER A 86 1.76 12.45 15.97
C SER A 86 1.11 12.30 14.61
N TYR A 87 -0.13 11.82 14.63
CA TYR A 87 -1.04 11.80 13.49
C TYR A 87 -1.94 13.03 13.61
N ASP A 88 -1.38 14.21 13.36
CA ASP A 88 -2.09 15.50 13.44
C ASP A 88 -2.02 16.29 12.13
N GLU A 89 -1.43 15.69 11.09
CA GLU A 89 -1.26 16.33 9.78
C GLU A 89 -2.60 16.62 9.07
N ASP A 90 -3.67 15.94 9.44
CA ASP A 90 -5.03 16.16 8.94
C ASP A 90 -5.87 17.06 9.85
N GLY A 91 -5.33 17.49 11.00
CA GLY A 91 -5.94 18.40 11.95
C GLY A 91 -6.80 17.72 13.02
N ASP A 92 -6.78 16.39 13.13
CA ASP A 92 -7.39 15.67 14.25
C ASP A 92 -6.37 15.37 15.37
N SER A 93 -6.75 14.53 16.32
CA SER A 93 -5.87 14.10 17.40
C SER A 93 -5.84 12.59 17.48
N GLY A 94 -4.68 12.00 17.18
CA GLY A 94 -4.48 10.57 17.22
C GLY A 94 -4.79 9.94 15.87
N ILE A 95 -5.19 8.67 15.87
CA ILE A 95 -5.51 7.96 14.61
C ILE A 95 -7.03 7.98 14.46
N ALA A 96 -7.56 8.87 13.62
CA ALA A 96 -9.00 9.06 13.48
C ALA A 96 -9.46 9.30 12.03
N GLY A 97 -9.27 8.27 11.20
CA GLY A 97 -9.82 8.21 9.85
C GLY A 97 -8.71 8.12 8.82
N PRO A 98 -8.72 8.93 7.75
CA PRO A 98 -7.69 8.90 6.71
C PRO A 98 -6.43 9.71 7.09
N GLU A 99 -5.39 9.01 7.52
CA GLU A 99 -4.10 9.59 7.87
C GLU A 99 -3.26 9.99 6.64
N LYS A 100 -2.52 11.10 6.74
CA LYS A 100 -1.62 11.60 5.67
C LYS A 100 -0.23 10.98 5.70
N SER A 101 0.12 10.37 6.82
CA SER A 101 1.37 9.67 7.01
C SER A 101 1.12 8.29 7.61
N LEU A 102 2.09 7.40 7.46
CA LEU A 102 2.10 6.09 8.11
C LEU A 102 3.47 5.91 8.74
N ALA A 103 3.52 5.90 10.07
CA ALA A 103 4.74 5.60 10.81
C ALA A 103 4.77 4.15 11.26
N LEU A 104 5.89 3.49 11.01
CA LEU A 104 6.16 2.10 11.37
C LEU A 104 7.46 2.02 12.17
N LYS A 105 7.55 1.02 13.05
CA LYS A 105 8.75 0.63 13.80
C LYS A 105 9.18 -0.76 13.32
N ASP A 106 10.39 -0.85 12.78
CA ASP A 106 10.97 -2.14 12.38
C ASP A 106 11.31 -3.00 13.61
N PRO A 107 11.58 -4.32 13.49
CA PRO A 107 11.97 -5.16 14.63
C PRO A 107 13.19 -4.65 15.41
N ASP A 108 14.08 -3.90 14.76
CA ASP A 108 15.24 -3.26 15.38
C ASP A 108 14.90 -1.93 16.11
N GLY A 109 13.62 -1.52 16.11
CA GLY A 109 13.14 -0.26 16.69
C GLY A 109 13.34 0.97 15.80
N ASN A 110 13.85 0.80 14.59
CA ASN A 110 14.06 1.89 13.64
C ASN A 110 12.73 2.43 13.11
N LYS A 111 12.59 3.75 13.09
CA LYS A 111 11.39 4.43 12.60
C LYS A 111 11.43 4.59 11.08
N ILE A 112 10.32 4.22 10.42
CA ILE A 112 10.09 4.36 8.99
C ILE A 112 8.77 5.12 8.80
N VAL A 113 8.78 6.23 8.08
CA VAL A 113 7.56 7.05 7.86
C VAL A 113 7.28 7.21 6.37
N TYR A 114 6.10 6.79 5.93
CA TYR A 114 5.60 7.05 4.59
C TYR A 114 4.72 8.29 4.61
N ARG A 115 4.87 9.17 3.62
CA ARG A 115 4.03 10.37 3.47
C ARG A 115 3.94 10.83 2.03
N PHE A 116 2.95 11.65 1.75
CA PHE A 116 2.79 12.31 0.46
C PHE A 116 3.38 13.72 0.48
N ASN A 117 4.26 14.01 -0.48
CA ASN A 117 4.79 15.35 -0.67
C ASN A 117 3.91 16.14 -1.64
N ASN A 118 3.16 17.10 -1.12
CA ASN A 118 2.23 17.89 -1.92
C ASN A 118 2.93 18.84 -2.93
N LEU A 119 4.20 19.18 -2.71
CA LEU A 119 4.99 20.04 -3.60
C LEU A 119 5.55 19.25 -4.79
N THR A 120 6.17 18.11 -4.53
CA THR A 120 6.77 17.28 -5.60
C THR A 120 5.79 16.30 -6.22
N LYS A 121 4.62 16.10 -5.61
CA LYS A 121 3.57 15.14 -6.01
C LYS A 121 4.07 13.70 -6.02
N GLU A 122 4.84 13.33 -5.01
CA GLU A 122 5.48 12.02 -4.87
C GLU A 122 5.17 11.38 -3.51
N ILE A 123 5.23 10.04 -3.47
CA ILE A 123 5.32 9.30 -2.21
C ILE A 123 6.77 9.34 -1.75
N GLN A 124 6.97 9.68 -0.48
CA GLN A 124 8.28 9.71 0.15
C GLN A 124 8.30 8.75 1.34
N VAL A 125 9.47 8.14 1.55
CA VAL A 125 9.77 7.38 2.76
C VAL A 125 10.88 8.09 3.52
N GLU A 126 10.69 8.26 4.82
CA GLU A 126 11.73 8.66 5.75
C GLU A 126 12.25 7.41 6.45
N SER A 127 13.56 7.16 6.36
CA SER A 127 14.22 6.06 7.07
C SER A 127 15.62 6.52 7.47
N GLY A 128 15.99 6.32 8.74
CA GLY A 128 17.27 6.81 9.28
C GLY A 128 17.43 8.33 9.24
N GLY A 129 16.32 9.08 9.33
CA GLY A 129 16.30 10.55 9.24
C GLY A 129 16.57 11.11 7.84
N GLN A 130 16.65 10.26 6.83
CA GLN A 130 16.78 10.64 5.41
C GLN A 130 15.47 10.40 4.68
N ILE A 131 15.14 11.29 3.75
CA ILE A 131 13.91 11.23 2.96
C ILE A 131 14.24 10.80 1.54
N TYR A 132 13.58 9.75 1.06
CA TYR A 132 13.75 9.20 -0.28
C TYR A 132 12.41 9.18 -1.04
N PRO A 133 12.37 9.58 -2.33
CA PRO A 133 11.19 9.41 -3.15
C PRO A 133 11.01 7.95 -3.55
N LEU A 134 9.81 7.40 -3.34
CA LEU A 134 9.42 6.06 -3.80
C LEU A 134 8.79 6.06 -5.19
N THR A 135 8.37 7.23 -5.66
CA THR A 135 7.78 7.44 -6.98
C THR A 135 8.56 8.51 -7.73
N ASN A 136 8.59 8.41 -9.06
CA ASN A 136 9.27 9.39 -9.91
C ASN A 136 8.25 10.41 -10.46
N SER A 137 8.35 11.66 -10.01
CA SER A 137 7.50 12.78 -10.46
C SER A 137 7.59 13.10 -11.96
N ASN A 138 8.59 12.58 -12.68
CA ASN A 138 8.68 12.74 -14.14
C ASN A 138 7.77 11.75 -14.89
N GLU A 139 7.43 10.62 -14.28
CA GLU A 139 6.60 9.58 -14.92
C GLU A 139 5.13 9.69 -14.50
N LEU A 140 4.87 10.08 -13.25
CA LEU A 140 3.53 10.15 -12.66
C LEU A 140 3.42 11.25 -11.63
N GLU A 141 2.18 11.64 -11.31
CA GLU A 141 1.87 12.51 -10.18
C GLU A 141 0.95 11.79 -9.23
N VAL A 142 1.28 11.84 -7.95
CA VAL A 142 0.38 11.40 -6.89
C VAL A 142 -0.60 12.53 -6.60
N VAL A 143 -1.89 12.20 -6.65
CA VAL A 143 -2.99 13.13 -6.42
C VAL A 143 -3.44 13.06 -4.95
N GLY A 144 -3.45 11.86 -4.38
CA GLY A 144 -3.83 11.62 -2.99
C GLY A 144 -3.26 10.31 -2.50
N LEU A 145 -2.89 10.29 -1.22
CA LEU A 145 -2.42 9.12 -0.50
C LEU A 145 -3.01 9.24 0.92
N ASP A 146 -3.82 8.26 1.29
CA ASP A 146 -4.45 8.19 2.60
C ASP A 146 -4.19 6.81 3.19
N PHE A 147 -3.96 6.77 4.50
CA PHE A 147 -3.76 5.56 5.27
C PHE A 147 -4.90 5.42 6.29
N TYR A 148 -5.60 4.29 6.27
CA TYR A 148 -6.59 3.98 7.30
C TYR A 148 -6.01 2.91 8.20
N ILE A 149 -5.78 3.24 9.46
CA ILE A 149 -5.16 2.36 10.45
C ILE A 149 -6.25 1.87 11.40
N ASN A 150 -6.31 0.56 11.64
CA ASN A 150 -7.24 -0.06 12.58
C ASN A 150 -6.53 -1.15 13.39
N PRO A 151 -6.66 -1.18 14.72
CA PRO A 151 -7.42 -0.23 15.56
C PRO A 151 -6.74 1.14 15.65
N PRO A 152 -7.47 2.19 16.09
CA PRO A 152 -6.94 3.56 16.24
C PRO A 152 -6.05 3.74 17.48
N ARG A 153 -6.13 2.82 18.45
CA ARG A 153 -5.27 2.77 19.64
C ARG A 153 -4.38 1.52 19.59
N ASP A 154 -3.28 1.51 20.34
CA ASP A 154 -2.34 0.39 20.36
C ASP A 154 -3.00 -0.85 21.01
N PRO A 155 -3.23 -1.95 20.24
CA PRO A 155 -3.91 -3.14 20.75
C PRO A 155 -3.03 -4.04 21.62
N PHE A 156 -1.73 -3.73 21.72
CA PHE A 156 -0.74 -4.50 22.48
C PHE A 156 -0.22 -3.76 23.71
N LEU A 157 -0.77 -2.58 24.01
CA LEU A 157 -0.37 -1.82 25.18
C LEU A 157 -0.85 -2.55 26.45
N GLU A 158 0.09 -2.91 27.33
CA GLU A 158 -0.24 -3.39 28.67
C GLU A 158 -0.42 -2.22 29.62
N GLU A 159 -1.62 -2.07 30.16
CA GLU A 159 -1.92 -1.11 31.21
C GLU A 159 -1.74 -1.77 32.58
N ARG A 160 -0.59 -1.48 33.19
CA ARG A 160 -0.31 -1.88 34.56
C ARG A 160 -0.57 -0.72 35.50
N CYS A 161 -0.86 -1.05 36.74
CA CYS A 161 -0.81 -0.07 37.81
C CYS A 161 0.44 -0.34 38.67
N ASN A 162 1.25 0.70 38.90
CA ASN A 162 2.39 0.64 39.83
C ASN A 162 2.47 1.99 40.57
N ARG A 163 2.40 1.94 41.90
CA ARG A 163 2.38 3.13 42.78
C ARG A 163 3.66 3.98 42.70
N ASN A 164 4.77 3.42 42.21
CA ASN A 164 6.08 4.10 42.15
C ASN A 164 6.40 4.77 40.82
N SER A 165 5.52 4.70 39.82
CA SER A 165 5.72 5.42 38.58
C SER A 165 4.99 6.75 38.61
N GLY A 166 5.74 7.85 38.42
CA GLY A 166 5.14 9.16 38.18
C GLY A 166 4.23 9.17 36.96
N LEU A 167 3.45 10.24 36.82
CA LEU A 167 2.46 10.49 35.75
C LEU A 167 2.99 10.33 34.31
N ASP A 168 4.31 10.28 34.12
CA ASP A 168 4.99 10.15 32.81
C ASP A 168 5.35 8.70 32.42
N ASN A 169 4.98 7.69 33.22
CA ASN A 169 5.23 6.30 32.84
C ASN A 169 4.09 5.78 31.94
N PRO A 170 4.37 5.28 30.72
CA PRO A 170 3.35 4.73 29.82
C PRO A 170 2.59 3.52 30.37
N PHE A 171 3.06 2.94 31.48
CA PHE A 171 2.44 1.82 32.21
C PHE A 171 1.68 2.30 33.46
N VAL A 172 0.95 3.41 33.39
CA VAL A 172 0.08 3.91 34.46
C VAL A 172 -1.32 4.08 33.90
N CYS A 173 -2.33 3.63 34.64
CA CYS A 173 -3.75 3.71 34.27
C CYS A 173 -4.12 5.09 33.74
N GLN A 174 -4.97 5.13 32.71
CA GLN A 174 -5.34 6.37 32.02
C GLN A 174 -5.91 7.43 32.97
N ASP A 175 -6.65 6.99 33.98
CA ASP A 175 -7.20 7.87 35.00
C ASP A 175 -6.66 7.53 36.40
N SER A 176 -6.22 8.56 37.12
CA SER A 176 -5.74 8.45 38.50
C SER A 176 -6.84 8.06 39.51
N ALA A 177 -8.10 7.97 39.05
CA ALA A 177 -9.27 7.51 39.81
C ALA A 177 -9.54 5.99 39.65
N ILE A 178 -8.81 5.28 38.80
CA ILE A 178 -8.98 3.85 38.56
C ILE A 178 -8.36 3.03 39.69
N LYS A 179 -9.13 2.06 40.20
CA LYS A 179 -8.72 1.14 41.26
C LYS A 179 -7.74 0.09 40.71
N CYS A 180 -6.77 -0.28 41.53
CA CYS A 180 -5.82 -1.36 41.24
C CYS A 180 -6.37 -2.67 41.81
N SER A 181 -6.65 -3.65 40.96
CA SER A 181 -6.87 -5.01 41.42
C SER A 181 -5.52 -5.72 41.59
N ILE A 182 -5.12 -6.02 42.83
CA ILE A 182 -4.07 -6.99 43.11
C ILE A 182 -4.78 -8.33 43.27
N CYS A 183 -4.59 -9.26 42.32
CA CYS A 183 -5.11 -10.61 42.49
C CYS A 183 -3.93 -11.58 42.63
N PRO A 184 -3.68 -12.14 43.84
CA PRO A 184 -2.94 -13.38 43.94
C PRO A 184 -3.75 -14.52 43.30
N ASP A 185 -3.10 -15.66 43.00
CA ASP A 185 -3.55 -16.80 42.17
C ASP A 185 -4.90 -17.48 42.57
N GLU A 186 -5.68 -16.93 43.50
CA GLU A 186 -6.98 -17.42 43.96
C GLU A 186 -8.05 -16.30 43.85
N PRO A 187 -9.10 -16.45 43.02
CA PRO A 187 -10.01 -15.37 42.60
C PRO A 187 -10.98 -14.86 43.69
N GLN A 188 -10.87 -15.32 44.94
CA GLN A 188 -11.80 -14.96 46.02
C GLN A 188 -11.25 -13.93 47.02
N ASP A 189 -9.97 -13.52 46.89
CA ASP A 189 -9.27 -12.66 47.85
C ASP A 189 -8.57 -11.45 47.20
N CYS A 190 -9.13 -10.87 46.13
CA CYS A 190 -8.65 -9.57 45.62
C CYS A 190 -9.02 -8.47 46.62
N THR A 191 -8.17 -8.29 47.65
CA THR A 191 -8.36 -7.28 48.68
C THR A 191 -7.94 -5.94 48.10
N LEU A 192 -8.93 -5.10 47.78
CA LEU A 192 -8.73 -3.69 47.44
C LEU A 192 -7.89 -3.04 48.55
N CYS A 193 -6.61 -2.74 48.32
CA CYS A 193 -5.90 -1.78 49.19
C CYS A 193 -6.60 -0.44 48.98
N SER A 194 -7.57 -0.13 49.85
CA SER A 194 -8.27 1.14 49.82
C SER A 194 -7.24 2.25 50.05
N VAL A 195 -7.44 3.39 49.40
CA VAL A 195 -6.52 4.55 49.40
C VAL A 195 -6.40 5.23 50.77
N ASN A 196 -6.81 4.57 51.86
CA ASN A 196 -6.80 5.14 53.19
C ASN A 196 -5.36 5.06 53.77
N PRO A 197 -4.70 6.20 54.02
CA PRO A 197 -3.33 6.23 54.53
C PRO A 197 -3.16 5.64 55.95
N ASP A 198 -4.27 5.29 56.61
CA ASP A 198 -4.31 4.72 57.97
C ASP A 198 -4.55 3.20 58.00
N ASP A 199 -4.70 2.53 56.85
CA ASP A 199 -4.79 1.07 56.80
C ASP A 199 -3.41 0.43 57.02
N LEU A 200 -3.11 0.12 58.28
CA LEU A 200 -1.84 -0.41 58.78
C LEU A 200 -1.45 -1.81 58.26
N ASN A 201 -2.22 -2.38 57.33
CA ASN A 201 -2.05 -3.75 56.82
C ASN A 201 -1.50 -3.84 55.38
N CYS A 202 -1.39 -2.74 54.62
CA CYS A 202 -0.69 -2.79 53.33
C CYS A 202 0.80 -2.50 53.59
N VAL A 203 1.64 -3.54 53.51
CA VAL A 203 3.08 -3.43 53.77
C VAL A 203 3.71 -2.62 52.64
N GLN A 204 4.64 -1.72 52.96
CA GLN A 204 5.30 -0.82 52.01
C GLN A 204 6.14 -1.55 50.93
N GLU A 205 6.31 -2.87 51.07
CA GLU A 205 6.96 -3.78 50.12
C GLU A 205 5.97 -4.45 49.13
N ASP A 206 4.66 -4.33 49.38
CA ASP A 206 3.59 -4.72 48.44
C ASP A 206 3.34 -3.55 47.47
N LEU A 207 4.33 -3.28 46.61
CA LEU A 207 4.13 -2.43 45.46
C LEU A 207 2.99 -3.04 44.65
N ALA A 208 1.80 -2.45 44.76
CA ALA A 208 0.61 -2.82 44.00
C ALA A 208 0.98 -2.86 42.52
N GLN A 209 1.31 -4.05 42.03
CA GLN A 209 1.50 -4.38 40.63
C GLN A 209 0.23 -5.14 40.26
N GLY A 210 -0.64 -4.47 39.54
CA GLY A 210 -1.92 -5.02 39.12
C GLY A 210 -2.27 -4.55 37.72
N PHE A 211 -3.44 -4.97 37.26
CA PHE A 211 -4.07 -4.42 36.07
C PHE A 211 -4.92 -3.21 36.44
N CYS A 212 -5.12 -2.31 35.49
CA CYS A 212 -6.03 -1.18 35.66
C CYS A 212 -7.47 -1.69 35.59
N GLU A 213 -8.30 -1.34 36.58
CA GLU A 213 -9.75 -1.60 36.51
C GLU A 213 -10.44 -0.68 35.50
N CYS A 214 -11.58 -1.08 34.97
CA CYS A 214 -12.37 -0.28 34.05
C CYS A 214 -13.86 -0.60 34.18
N ASP A 215 -14.69 0.42 33.95
CA ASP A 215 -16.15 0.27 33.83
C ASP A 215 -16.58 0.33 32.35
N SER A 216 -15.73 0.90 31.48
CA SER A 216 -15.97 1.08 30.05
C SER A 216 -14.68 1.10 29.23
N ASP A 217 -14.78 0.88 27.92
CA ASP A 217 -13.65 0.92 26.98
C ASP A 217 -12.87 2.24 26.99
N ASP A 218 -13.53 3.36 27.32
CA ASP A 218 -12.89 4.67 27.37
C ASP A 218 -11.95 4.86 28.56
N ASP A 219 -12.08 4.03 29.60
CA ASP A 219 -11.21 4.01 30.77
C ASP A 219 -9.83 3.41 30.45
N CYS A 220 -9.73 2.66 29.36
CA CYS A 220 -8.52 1.98 28.91
C CYS A 220 -7.86 2.70 27.74
N ARG A 221 -6.54 2.89 27.80
CA ARG A 221 -5.71 3.37 26.69
C ARG A 221 -5.76 2.44 25.49
N THR A 222 -5.95 1.14 25.69
CA THR A 222 -6.18 0.17 24.60
C THR A 222 -7.53 0.39 23.90
N GLY A 223 -8.47 1.08 24.57
CA GLY A 223 -9.87 1.19 24.14
C GLY A 223 -10.65 -0.12 24.33
N TYR A 224 -10.20 -1.00 25.22
CA TYR A 224 -10.83 -2.28 25.50
C TYR A 224 -10.84 -2.57 27.00
N CYS A 225 -12.05 -2.63 27.55
CA CYS A 225 -12.33 -3.08 28.90
C CYS A 225 -12.92 -4.48 28.87
N ASP A 226 -12.31 -5.44 29.57
CA ASP A 226 -12.91 -6.76 29.74
C ASP A 226 -14.08 -6.66 30.72
N SER A 227 -15.30 -6.85 30.25
CA SER A 227 -16.50 -6.76 31.09
C SER A 227 -16.64 -7.89 32.11
N ASP A 228 -15.96 -9.02 31.92
CA ASP A 228 -16.03 -10.16 32.82
C ASP A 228 -15.07 -9.98 34.01
N GLU A 229 -13.88 -9.43 33.76
CA GLU A 229 -12.87 -9.18 34.80
C GLU A 229 -12.89 -7.73 35.33
N GLY A 230 -13.46 -6.80 34.59
CA GLY A 230 -13.44 -5.37 34.88
C GLY A 230 -12.05 -4.77 34.73
N LEU A 231 -11.23 -5.28 33.79
CA LEU A 231 -9.81 -4.93 33.63
C LEU A 231 -9.46 -4.44 32.23
N CYS A 232 -8.54 -3.47 32.16
CA CYS A 232 -7.91 -3.05 30.92
C CYS A 232 -6.89 -4.09 30.46
N LEU A 233 -7.33 -4.98 29.57
CA LEU A 233 -6.47 -6.00 28.97
C LEU A 233 -6.05 -5.59 27.56
N PRO A 234 -4.88 -6.04 27.08
CA PRO A 234 -4.52 -5.91 25.67
C PRO A 234 -5.58 -6.61 24.80
N ALA A 235 -6.17 -5.87 23.86
CA ALA A 235 -7.20 -6.40 22.97
C ALA A 235 -6.66 -7.53 22.05
N ASN A 236 -5.32 -7.66 21.92
CA ASN A 236 -4.62 -8.65 21.13
C ASN A 236 -5.15 -8.74 19.68
N GLN A 237 -5.53 -7.59 19.13
CA GLN A 237 -6.01 -7.45 17.77
C GLN A 237 -4.84 -7.10 16.85
N GLN A 238 -4.71 -7.84 15.75
CA GLN A 238 -3.66 -7.52 14.78
C GLN A 238 -3.97 -6.20 14.05
N PRO A 239 -3.06 -5.20 14.06
CA PRO A 239 -3.22 -3.98 13.30
C PRO A 239 -3.35 -4.24 11.80
N ARG A 240 -4.22 -3.47 11.15
CA ARG A 240 -4.48 -3.46 9.72
C ARG A 240 -4.34 -2.05 9.19
N VAL A 241 -3.65 -1.91 8.08
CA VAL A 241 -3.49 -0.64 7.37
C VAL A 241 -4.09 -0.79 5.98
N THR A 242 -5.01 0.10 5.64
CA THR A 242 -5.52 0.25 4.27
C THR A 242 -4.85 1.46 3.63
N VAL A 243 -4.11 1.23 2.56
CA VAL A 243 -3.48 2.29 1.77
C VAL A 243 -4.40 2.61 0.60
N ALA A 244 -4.85 3.85 0.48
CA ALA A 244 -5.62 4.36 -0.64
C ALA A 244 -4.77 5.37 -1.41
N LEU A 245 -4.56 5.11 -2.71
CA LEU A 245 -3.68 5.89 -3.57
C LEU A 245 -4.42 6.32 -4.84
N ALA A 246 -4.34 7.61 -5.15
CA ALA A 246 -4.79 8.19 -6.40
C ALA A 246 -3.59 8.79 -7.15
N PHE A 247 -3.44 8.45 -8.43
CA PHE A 247 -2.35 8.99 -9.26
C PHE A 247 -2.78 9.26 -10.71
N THR A 248 -2.03 10.14 -11.38
CA THR A 248 -2.13 10.45 -12.81
C THR A 248 -0.78 10.23 -13.49
N SER A 249 -0.77 10.13 -14.81
CA SER A 249 0.41 9.75 -15.60
C SER A 249 0.83 10.92 -16.51
N LYS A 250 2.08 11.40 -16.43
CA LYS A 250 2.50 12.65 -17.11
C LYS A 250 2.73 12.54 -18.62
N GLY A 251 3.01 11.34 -19.13
CA GLY A 251 3.34 11.09 -20.54
C GLY A 251 2.15 10.98 -21.49
N ILE A 252 0.96 11.40 -21.06
CA ILE A 252 -0.28 11.36 -21.86
C ILE A 252 -0.78 12.81 -22.02
N LYS A 253 -1.34 13.14 -23.19
CA LYS A 253 -2.02 14.43 -23.41
C LYS A 253 -3.03 14.69 -22.28
N ALA A 254 -3.11 15.93 -21.80
CA ALA A 254 -3.96 16.33 -20.68
C ALA A 254 -5.43 15.87 -20.83
N GLU A 255 -5.97 15.91 -22.04
CA GLU A 255 -7.34 15.45 -22.38
C GLU A 255 -7.59 13.95 -22.11
N GLN A 256 -6.53 13.15 -22.02
CA GLN A 256 -6.58 11.69 -21.84
C GLN A 256 -5.98 11.25 -20.51
N GLN A 257 -5.55 12.19 -19.66
CA GLN A 257 -5.11 11.91 -18.31
C GLN A 257 -6.33 11.56 -17.46
N LYS A 258 -6.38 10.32 -16.98
CA LYS A 258 -7.39 9.84 -16.04
C LYS A 258 -6.70 9.53 -14.72
N THR A 259 -7.31 9.96 -13.63
CA THR A 259 -6.90 9.53 -12.28
C THR A 259 -7.21 8.05 -12.12
N VAL A 260 -6.23 7.30 -11.66
CA VAL A 260 -6.34 5.89 -11.32
C VAL A 260 -6.30 5.76 -9.81
N PHE A 261 -7.22 4.97 -9.27
CA PHE A 261 -7.32 4.68 -7.85
C PHE A 261 -6.85 3.25 -7.59
N LEU A 262 -6.04 3.07 -6.55
CA LEU A 262 -5.60 1.78 -6.06
C LEU A 262 -5.79 1.74 -4.55
N GLN A 263 -6.24 0.60 -4.05
CA GLN A 263 -6.41 0.36 -2.63
C GLN A 263 -5.86 -1.02 -2.28
N THR A 264 -5.17 -1.12 -1.17
CA THR A 264 -4.74 -2.41 -0.60
C THR A 264 -4.90 -2.37 0.91
N THR A 265 -5.30 -3.49 1.50
CA THR A 265 -5.41 -3.64 2.96
C THR A 265 -4.48 -4.74 3.41
N VAL A 266 -3.69 -4.46 4.44
CA VAL A 266 -2.63 -5.34 4.90
C VAL A 266 -2.66 -5.41 6.42
N SER A 267 -2.61 -6.63 6.96
CA SER A 267 -2.44 -6.85 8.40
C SER A 267 -0.95 -6.97 8.72
N SER A 268 -0.51 -6.38 9.83
CA SER A 268 0.81 -6.67 10.39
C SER A 268 0.89 -8.16 10.76
N ARG A 269 2.11 -8.73 10.78
CA ARG A 269 2.37 -10.10 11.25
C ARG A 269 3.29 -10.12 12.46
N VAL A 270 3.60 -8.94 13.01
CA VAL A 270 4.34 -8.82 14.25
C VAL A 270 3.37 -9.18 15.37
N TYR A 271 3.67 -10.27 16.06
CA TYR A 271 2.95 -10.69 17.26
C TYR A 271 3.73 -10.18 18.47
N ARG A 272 3.19 -9.19 19.18
CA ARG A 272 3.58 -8.91 20.56
C ARG A 272 2.79 -9.85 21.47
N ARG A 273 3.49 -10.50 22.39
CA ARG A 273 2.92 -11.32 23.47
C ARG A 273 3.36 -10.72 24.78
#